data_AF-A0AAC9PRQ7-F1
#
_entry.id   AF-A0AAC9PRQ7-F1
#
_cell.length_a   1.000
_cell.length_b   1.000
_cell.length_c   1.000
_cell.angle_alpha   90.00
_cell.angle_beta   90.00
_cell.angle_gamma   90.00
#
_symmetry.space_group_name_H-M   'P 1'
#
loop_
_entity.id
_entity.type
_entity.pdbx_description
1 polymer ?
#
loop_
_entity_poly.entity_id
_entity_poly.type
_entity_poly.pdbx_seq_one_letter_code
_entity_poly.pdbx_strand_id
1 'polypeptide(L)'
;MLPGDEEARRRLLADAEEHGAAVVHVGGDRNGPPFAFTVGLWRRCGSPEAVAVGMPPKVAHAVLNQFVQRVLGGEAFAIGQCYDGFIQDCPVTFERVDKGYYAEYFGHALLMYRRGDFPAVQLIAASPEGAWPWQPDAPSGLVRWQRILTDSGRPVSWIPGDTGP
;
A
#
# COMPACT_ATOMS: atom_id res chain seq x y z
N MET A 1 -14.07 -22.51 -1.79
CA MET A 1 -13.69 -21.75 -0.60
C MET A 1 -13.40 -22.77 0.49
N LEU A 2 -12.16 -22.83 0.95
CA LEU A 2 -11.75 -23.75 2.01
C LEU A 2 -12.33 -23.27 3.35
N PRO A 3 -12.55 -24.15 4.33
CA PRO A 3 -13.10 -23.75 5.64
C PRO A 3 -12.29 -22.62 6.33
N GLY A 4 -10.96 -22.62 6.18
CA GLY A 4 -10.09 -21.56 6.70
C GLY A 4 -10.26 -20.21 6.00
N ASP A 5 -10.70 -20.20 4.73
CA ASP A 5 -10.93 -18.95 3.99
C ASP A 5 -12.13 -18.18 4.56
N GLU A 6 -13.17 -18.88 5.02
CA GLU A 6 -14.38 -18.25 5.58
C GLU A 6 -14.12 -17.65 6.97
N GLU A 7 -13.32 -18.31 7.80
CA GLU A 7 -12.92 -17.77 9.10
C GLU A 7 -12.01 -16.56 8.94
N ALA A 8 -11.02 -16.64 8.03
CA ALA A 8 -10.18 -15.51 7.68
C ALA A 8 -11.02 -14.33 7.15
N ARG A 9 -11.99 -14.62 6.28
CA ARG A 9 -12.91 -13.62 5.73
C ARG A 9 -13.73 -12.93 6.83
N ARG A 10 -14.28 -13.68 7.80
CA ARG A 10 -15.04 -13.10 8.92
C ARG A 10 -14.16 -12.21 9.80
N ARG A 11 -12.93 -12.64 10.07
CA ARG A 11 -11.98 -11.83 10.85
C ARG A 11 -11.65 -10.51 10.14
N LEU A 12 -11.37 -10.56 8.84
CA LEU A 12 -11.12 -9.34 8.06
C LEU A 12 -12.33 -8.41 8.02
N LEU A 13 -13.55 -8.96 7.95
CA LEU A 13 -14.77 -8.16 8.04
C LEU A 13 -14.92 -7.49 9.40
N ALA A 14 -14.69 -8.22 10.49
CA ALA A 14 -14.78 -7.67 11.85
C ALA A 14 -13.76 -6.56 12.08
N ASP A 15 -12.49 -6.79 11.72
CA ASP A 15 -11.42 -5.79 11.84
C ASP A 15 -11.74 -4.52 11.00
N ALA A 16 -12.28 -4.70 9.79
CA ALA A 16 -12.69 -3.59 8.93
C ALA A 16 -13.92 -2.82 9.45
N GLU A 17 -14.84 -3.51 10.13
CA GLU A 17 -15.99 -2.86 10.77
C GLU A 17 -15.55 -2.00 11.97
N GLU A 18 -14.63 -2.51 12.79
CA GLU A 18 -14.12 -1.83 13.99
C GLU A 18 -13.19 -0.66 13.67
N HIS A 19 -12.24 -0.85 12.75
CA HIS A 19 -11.16 0.11 12.50
C HIS A 19 -11.29 0.85 11.17
N GLY A 20 -12.32 0.54 10.39
CA GLY A 20 -12.62 1.11 9.07
C GLY A 20 -11.97 0.37 7.90
N ALA A 21 -10.82 -0.28 8.12
CA ALA A 21 -10.24 -1.27 7.23
C ALA A 21 -9.39 -2.26 8.04
N ALA A 22 -9.28 -3.50 7.56
CA ALA A 22 -8.33 -4.47 8.10
C ALA A 22 -6.96 -4.29 7.43
N VAL A 23 -5.87 -4.58 8.13
CA VAL A 23 -4.52 -4.62 7.56
C VAL A 23 -4.01 -6.05 7.53
N VAL A 24 -3.81 -6.59 6.33
CA VAL A 24 -3.30 -7.94 6.09
C VAL A 24 -1.79 -7.91 5.93
N HIS A 25 -1.09 -8.85 6.56
CA HIS A 25 0.37 -8.97 6.51
C HIS A 25 0.76 -10.23 5.73
N VAL A 26 1.69 -10.07 4.78
CA VAL A 26 2.30 -11.16 4.03
C VAL A 26 3.82 -11.10 4.26
N GLY A 27 4.35 -12.19 4.80
CA GLY A 27 5.78 -12.33 5.04
C GLY A 27 6.57 -12.37 3.74
N GLY A 28 7.77 -11.80 3.76
CA GLY A 28 8.70 -11.89 2.65
C GLY A 28 9.33 -13.29 2.58
N ASP A 29 9.69 -13.70 1.38
CA ASP A 29 10.31 -15.00 1.12
C ASP A 29 11.40 -14.89 0.04
N ARG A 30 11.77 -16.01 -0.58
CA ARG A 30 12.76 -16.03 -1.68
C ARG A 30 12.27 -15.34 -2.96
N ASN A 31 10.96 -15.14 -3.10
CA ASN A 31 10.31 -14.60 -4.28
C ASN A 31 10.03 -13.09 -4.14
N GLY A 32 9.99 -12.55 -2.92
CA GLY A 32 9.75 -11.12 -2.76
C GLY A 32 9.88 -10.54 -1.34
N PRO A 33 9.89 -9.19 -1.25
CA PRO A 33 9.82 -8.45 0.01
C PRO A 33 8.54 -8.79 0.80
N PRO A 34 8.54 -8.62 2.14
CA PRO A 34 7.29 -8.61 2.90
C PRO A 34 6.42 -7.44 2.43
N PHE A 35 5.12 -7.57 2.56
CA PHE A 35 4.18 -6.48 2.30
C PHE A 35 2.97 -6.55 3.23
N ALA A 36 2.26 -5.44 3.33
CA ALA A 36 0.96 -5.38 3.96
C ALA A 36 -0.01 -4.56 3.11
N PHE A 37 -1.30 -4.83 3.22
CA PHE A 37 -2.32 -4.09 2.47
C PHE A 37 -3.61 -3.94 3.25
N THR A 38 -4.39 -2.93 2.89
CA THR A 38 -5.71 -2.69 3.47
C THR A 38 -6.77 -3.55 2.79
N VAL A 39 -7.80 -3.92 3.56
CA VAL A 39 -9.00 -4.60 3.06
C VAL A 39 -10.23 -3.95 3.69
N GLY A 40 -11.17 -3.53 2.84
CA GLY A 40 -12.48 -3.01 3.24
C GLY A 40 -12.62 -1.50 3.06
N LEU A 41 -11.53 -0.77 2.82
CA LEU A 41 -11.56 0.69 2.70
C LEU A 41 -12.39 1.12 1.48
N TRP A 42 -12.20 0.44 0.35
CA TRP A 42 -12.97 0.69 -0.88
C TRP A 42 -14.47 0.47 -0.65
N ARG A 43 -14.84 -0.66 -0.03
CA ARG A 43 -16.25 -0.96 0.28
C ARG A 43 -16.86 0.08 1.21
N ARG A 44 -16.09 0.62 2.15
CA ARG A 44 -16.57 1.51 3.20
C ARG A 44 -16.80 2.93 2.73
N CYS A 45 -15.83 3.52 2.03
CA CYS A 45 -15.87 4.94 1.67
C CYS A 45 -15.48 5.25 0.23
N GLY A 46 -15.24 4.23 -0.61
CA GLY A 46 -14.85 4.45 -2.01
C GLY A 46 -13.41 4.95 -2.17
N SER A 47 -12.56 4.83 -1.15
CA SER A 47 -11.13 5.12 -1.27
C SER A 47 -10.36 3.86 -1.76
N PRO A 48 -9.28 4.00 -2.54
CA PRO A 48 -8.46 2.85 -2.95
C PRO A 48 -7.94 2.03 -1.78
N GLU A 49 -7.78 0.72 -1.99
CA GLU A 49 -6.98 -0.09 -1.06
C GLU A 49 -5.50 0.29 -1.18
N ALA A 50 -4.78 0.37 -0.06
CA ALA A 50 -3.36 0.70 -0.06
C ALA A 50 -2.51 -0.54 0.21
N VAL A 51 -1.33 -0.62 -0.42
CA VAL A 51 -0.29 -1.62 -0.15
C VAL A 51 1.04 -0.94 0.20
N ALA A 52 1.73 -1.47 1.20
CA ALA A 52 3.09 -1.08 1.57
C ALA A 52 4.03 -2.28 1.40
N VAL A 53 5.09 -2.10 0.60
CA VAL A 53 6.01 -3.18 0.19
C VAL A 53 7.40 -2.93 0.77
N GLY A 54 8.07 -3.98 1.25
CA GLY A 54 9.47 -3.91 1.69
C GLY A 54 9.70 -3.26 3.05
N MET A 55 8.62 -2.90 3.76
CA MET A 55 8.71 -2.29 5.08
C MET A 55 8.72 -3.34 6.19
N PRO A 56 9.38 -3.09 7.33
CA PRO A 56 9.21 -3.91 8.52
C PRO A 56 7.72 -4.02 8.89
N PRO A 57 7.20 -5.20 9.30
CA PRO A 57 5.76 -5.40 9.49
C PRO A 57 5.08 -4.37 10.40
N LYS A 58 5.75 -3.96 11.49
CA LYS A 58 5.23 -2.92 12.39
C LYS A 58 5.11 -1.54 11.70
N VAL A 59 6.06 -1.20 10.84
CA VAL A 59 6.05 0.06 10.07
C VAL A 59 4.95 -0.01 9.02
N ALA A 60 4.87 -1.10 8.25
CA ALA A 60 3.82 -1.30 7.26
C ALA A 60 2.42 -1.20 7.88
N HIS A 61 2.22 -1.83 9.05
CA HIS A 61 0.97 -1.73 9.80
C HIS A 61 0.65 -0.28 10.20
N ALA A 62 1.62 0.43 10.78
CA ALA A 62 1.42 1.79 11.25
C ALA A 62 1.10 2.78 10.12
N VAL A 63 1.83 2.72 9.00
CA VAL A 63 1.60 3.65 7.88
C VAL A 63 0.27 3.39 7.17
N LEU A 64 -0.14 2.13 7.05
CA LEU A 64 -1.43 1.79 6.45
C LEU A 64 -2.59 2.15 7.38
N ASN A 65 -2.47 1.95 8.68
CA ASN A 65 -3.48 2.44 9.63
C ASN A 65 -3.57 3.97 9.59
N GLN A 66 -2.43 4.67 9.54
CA GLN A 66 -2.41 6.12 9.41
C GLN A 66 -3.10 6.59 8.12
N PHE A 67 -2.86 5.89 7.01
CA PHE A 67 -3.56 6.15 5.74
C PHE A 67 -5.08 5.98 5.90
N VAL A 68 -5.50 4.87 6.49
CA VAL A 68 -6.92 4.59 6.76
C VAL A 68 -7.54 5.68 7.64
N GLN A 69 -6.91 6.06 8.75
CA GLN A 69 -7.44 7.09 9.64
C GLN A 69 -7.55 8.46 8.96
N ARG A 70 -6.56 8.84 8.16
CA ARG A 70 -6.59 10.11 7.41
C ARG A 70 -7.69 10.13 6.34
N VAL A 71 -7.86 9.03 5.61
CA VAL A 71 -8.98 8.86 4.66
C VAL A 71 -10.33 8.96 5.36
N LEU A 72 -10.50 8.30 6.51
CA LEU A 72 -11.73 8.36 7.29
C LEU A 72 -11.97 9.76 7.91
N GLY A 73 -10.90 10.51 8.17
CA GLY A 73 -10.93 11.92 8.55
C GLY A 73 -11.28 12.88 7.41
N GLY A 74 -11.47 12.38 6.19
CA GLY A 74 -11.86 13.16 5.01
C GLY A 74 -10.70 13.64 4.15
N GLU A 75 -9.48 13.21 4.42
CA GLU A 75 -8.34 13.56 3.57
C GLU A 75 -8.35 12.77 2.27
N ALA A 76 -8.14 13.47 1.16
CA ALA A 76 -8.00 12.87 -0.16
C ALA A 76 -6.53 12.89 -0.59
N PHE A 77 -6.00 11.71 -0.92
CA PHE A 77 -4.62 11.55 -1.40
C PHE A 77 -4.58 11.56 -2.92
N ALA A 78 -3.85 12.51 -3.49
CA ALA A 78 -3.55 12.57 -4.90
C ALA A 78 -2.33 11.70 -5.21
N ILE A 79 -2.38 11.02 -6.35
CA ILE A 79 -1.29 10.18 -6.84
C ILE A 79 -0.11 11.09 -7.24
N GLY A 80 1.10 10.68 -6.90
CA GLY A 80 2.33 11.42 -7.16
C GLY A 80 2.66 12.48 -6.11
N GLN A 81 1.68 13.06 -5.41
CA GLN A 81 1.93 14.07 -4.36
C GLN A 81 2.66 13.49 -3.15
N CYS A 82 3.48 14.32 -2.50
CA CYS A 82 4.20 13.97 -1.27
C CYS A 82 3.40 14.36 -0.03
N TYR A 83 3.44 13.48 0.98
CA TYR A 83 2.75 13.66 2.25
C TYR A 83 3.69 13.31 3.41
N ASP A 84 3.68 14.16 4.43
CA ASP A 84 4.36 13.91 5.70
C ASP A 84 3.42 13.26 6.72
N GLY A 85 3.94 12.92 7.89
CA GLY A 85 3.14 12.44 9.03
C GLY A 85 2.76 10.96 8.96
N PHE A 86 3.44 10.18 8.12
CA PHE A 86 3.36 8.72 8.06
C PHE A 86 4.55 8.05 8.72
N ILE A 87 5.75 8.47 8.35
CA ILE A 87 7.03 8.02 8.89
C ILE A 87 7.81 9.29 9.26
N GLN A 88 8.47 9.28 10.41
CA GLN A 88 9.26 10.42 10.84
C GLN A 88 10.40 10.67 9.84
N ASP A 89 10.56 11.93 9.42
CA ASP A 89 11.60 12.41 8.50
C ASP A 89 11.60 11.75 7.10
N CYS A 90 10.60 10.92 6.79
CA CYS A 90 10.50 10.25 5.49
C CYS A 90 9.14 10.58 4.86
N PRO A 91 9.08 11.48 3.85
CA PRO A 91 7.84 11.73 3.14
C PRO A 91 7.38 10.46 2.41
N VAL A 92 6.07 10.36 2.21
CA VAL A 92 5.47 9.27 1.41
C VAL A 92 4.75 9.83 0.19
N THR A 93 4.68 9.03 -0.86
CA THR A 93 3.83 9.29 -2.03
C THR A 93 2.95 8.08 -2.30
N PHE A 94 1.98 8.26 -3.19
CA PHE A 94 1.08 7.22 -3.64
C PHE A 94 1.20 7.03 -5.14
N GLU A 95 1.30 5.78 -5.59
CA GLU A 95 1.27 5.41 -7.01
C GLU A 95 0.16 4.38 -7.26
N ARG A 96 -0.46 4.40 -8.44
CA ARG A 96 -1.44 3.39 -8.84
C ARG A 96 -0.76 2.03 -8.97
N VAL A 97 -1.41 0.99 -8.45
CA VAL A 97 -0.96 -0.38 -8.65
C VAL A 97 -1.48 -0.89 -9.99
N ASP A 98 -0.58 -1.42 -10.81
CA ASP A 98 -0.95 -2.09 -12.06
C ASP A 98 -1.77 -3.36 -11.79
N LYS A 99 -2.76 -3.62 -12.64
CA LYS A 99 -3.69 -4.76 -12.47
C LYS A 99 -2.97 -6.11 -12.55
N GLY A 100 -1.81 -6.20 -13.20
CA GLY A 100 -0.97 -7.40 -13.23
C GLY A 100 -0.48 -7.83 -11.84
N TYR A 101 -0.37 -6.91 -10.88
CA TYR A 101 0.07 -7.21 -9.52
C TYR A 101 -1.05 -7.60 -8.55
N TYR A 102 -2.32 -7.51 -8.96
CA TYR A 102 -3.45 -7.74 -8.06
C TYR A 102 -3.51 -9.17 -7.51
N ALA A 103 -3.20 -10.16 -8.34
CA ALA A 103 -3.20 -11.55 -7.91
C ALA A 103 -2.12 -11.82 -6.84
N GLU A 104 -0.95 -11.19 -6.98
CA GLU A 104 0.19 -11.36 -6.08
C GLU A 104 0.01 -10.59 -4.77
N TYR A 105 -0.36 -9.31 -4.84
CA TYR A 105 -0.36 -8.42 -3.67
C TYR A 105 -1.72 -8.32 -2.98
N PHE A 106 -2.80 -8.70 -3.65
CA PHE A 106 -4.16 -8.59 -3.11
C PHE A 106 -4.93 -9.90 -3.19
N GLY A 107 -4.24 -11.04 -3.34
CA GLY A 107 -4.85 -12.37 -3.44
C GLY A 107 -5.85 -12.68 -2.32
N HIS A 108 -5.59 -12.26 -1.08
CA HIS A 108 -6.57 -12.42 0.01
C HIS A 108 -7.72 -11.39 -0.04
N ALA A 109 -7.52 -10.19 -0.60
CA ALA A 109 -8.62 -9.25 -0.84
C ALA A 109 -9.58 -9.78 -1.91
N LEU A 110 -9.11 -10.62 -2.85
CA LEU A 110 -9.96 -11.30 -3.83
C LEU A 110 -10.94 -12.29 -3.18
N LEU A 111 -10.69 -12.74 -1.93
CA LEU A 111 -11.66 -13.52 -1.15
C LEU A 111 -12.84 -12.65 -0.66
N MET A 112 -12.64 -11.33 -0.55
CA MET A 112 -13.64 -10.36 -0.08
C MET A 112 -14.38 -9.71 -1.25
N TYR A 113 -13.69 -9.46 -2.36
CA TYR A 113 -14.22 -8.80 -3.54
C TYR A 113 -14.50 -9.82 -4.65
N ARG A 114 -15.79 -10.06 -4.96
CA ARG A 114 -16.24 -11.06 -5.94
C ARG A 114 -15.68 -10.90 -7.37
N ARG A 115 -14.99 -9.78 -7.69
CA ARG A 115 -14.47 -9.48 -9.04
C ARG A 115 -13.12 -8.72 -9.11
N GLY A 116 -12.46 -8.38 -8.00
CA GLY A 116 -11.21 -7.58 -8.07
C GLY A 116 -11.40 -6.14 -8.60
N ASP A 117 -12.65 -5.66 -8.63
CA ASP A 117 -13.05 -4.32 -9.07
C ASP A 117 -12.86 -3.27 -7.96
N PHE A 118 -11.65 -3.16 -7.41
CA PHE A 118 -11.27 -2.06 -6.53
C PHE A 118 -10.04 -1.34 -7.08
N PRO A 119 -9.96 -0.01 -6.94
CA PRO A 119 -8.72 0.72 -7.19
C PRO A 119 -7.73 0.41 -6.06
N ALA A 120 -6.45 0.32 -6.40
CA ALA A 120 -5.38 0.10 -5.44
C ALA A 120 -4.24 1.10 -5.66
N VAL A 121 -3.63 1.52 -4.57
CA VAL A 121 -2.47 2.41 -4.55
C VAL A 121 -1.34 1.79 -3.73
N GLN A 122 -0.11 2.03 -4.14
CA GLN A 122 1.07 1.72 -3.36
C GLN A 122 1.44 2.94 -2.53
N LEU A 123 1.58 2.78 -1.22
CA LEU A 123 2.23 3.75 -0.34
C LEU A 123 3.74 3.54 -0.43
N ILE A 124 4.44 4.57 -0.86
CA ILE A 124 5.88 4.56 -1.16
C ILE A 124 6.54 5.57 -0.24
N ALA A 125 7.62 5.18 0.45
CA ALA A 125 8.38 6.07 1.32
C ALA A 125 9.74 6.41 0.71
N ALA A 126 10.15 7.67 0.83
CA ALA A 126 11.52 8.10 0.58
C ALA A 126 12.46 7.67 1.72
N SER A 127 13.76 7.83 1.51
CA SER A 127 14.76 7.78 2.58
C SER A 127 14.66 9.03 3.48
N PRO A 128 15.28 9.02 4.68
CA PRO A 128 15.36 10.22 5.54
C PRO A 128 16.02 11.42 4.85
N GLU A 129 16.87 11.19 3.85
CA GLU A 129 17.53 12.21 3.04
C GLU A 129 16.66 12.67 1.85
N GLY A 130 15.45 12.13 1.70
CA GLY A 130 14.50 12.47 0.64
C GLY A 130 14.70 11.70 -0.66
N ALA A 131 15.56 10.68 -0.69
CA ALA A 131 15.81 9.88 -1.90
C ALA A 131 14.71 8.83 -2.12
N TRP A 132 14.18 8.75 -3.33
CA TRP A 132 13.10 7.83 -3.70
C TRP A 132 13.61 6.52 -4.31
N PRO A 133 12.89 5.38 -4.21
CA PRO A 133 13.37 4.08 -4.69
C PRO A 133 13.78 4.00 -6.16
N TRP A 134 13.30 4.92 -7.02
CA TRP A 134 13.64 4.98 -8.46
C TRP A 134 14.77 5.96 -8.79
N GLN A 135 15.26 6.73 -7.81
CA GLN A 135 16.31 7.71 -8.02
C GLN A 135 17.71 7.07 -7.99
N PRO A 136 18.69 7.62 -8.74
CA PRO A 136 20.03 7.03 -8.85
C PRO A 136 20.82 6.97 -7.53
N ASP A 137 20.57 7.90 -6.63
CA ASP A 137 21.24 8.06 -5.32
C ASP A 137 20.50 7.37 -4.17
N ALA A 138 19.41 6.65 -4.47
CA ALA A 138 18.63 5.93 -3.49
C ALA A 138 19.46 4.84 -2.78
N PRO A 139 19.33 4.69 -1.45
CA PRO A 139 19.97 3.60 -0.74
C PRO A 139 19.61 2.25 -1.35
N SER A 140 20.61 1.39 -1.59
CA SER A 140 20.40 0.09 -2.28
C SER A 140 19.35 -0.81 -1.61
N GLY A 141 19.23 -0.73 -0.28
CA GLY A 141 18.17 -1.42 0.47
C GLY A 141 16.78 -0.91 0.10
N LEU A 142 16.61 0.40 -0.07
CA LEU A 142 15.33 1.01 -0.44
C LEU A 142 14.89 0.54 -1.83
N VAL A 143 15.81 0.60 -2.81
CA VAL A 143 15.58 0.11 -4.18
C VAL A 143 15.22 -1.38 -4.19
N ARG A 144 15.96 -2.19 -3.41
CA ARG A 144 15.78 -3.65 -3.38
C ARG A 144 14.45 -4.07 -2.77
N TRP A 145 14.03 -3.43 -1.69
CA TRP A 145 12.90 -3.89 -0.90
C TRP A 145 11.58 -3.23 -1.31
N GLN A 146 11.62 -1.99 -1.81
CA GLN A 146 10.41 -1.23 -2.14
C GLN A 146 10.15 -1.22 -3.65
N ARG A 147 9.88 -2.40 -4.22
CA ARG A 147 9.53 -2.55 -5.65
C ARG A 147 8.34 -1.67 -6.01
N ILE A 148 8.43 -0.95 -7.14
CA ILE A 148 7.32 -0.15 -7.66
C ILE A 148 6.37 -1.03 -8.46
N LEU A 149 5.09 -1.01 -8.10
CA LEU A 149 4.06 -1.91 -8.64
C LEU A 149 3.35 -1.35 -9.88
N THR A 150 4.08 -0.64 -10.73
CA THR A 150 3.65 -0.25 -12.07
C THR A 150 4.16 -1.25 -13.10
N ASP A 151 3.58 -1.26 -14.30
CA ASP A 151 4.00 -2.09 -15.43
C ASP A 151 5.49 -1.91 -15.79
N SER A 152 5.97 -0.66 -15.72
CA SER A 152 7.34 -0.24 -16.02
C SER A 152 8.33 -0.42 -14.86
N GLY A 153 7.84 -0.68 -13.64
CA GLY A 153 8.66 -0.68 -12.43
C GLY A 153 9.17 0.71 -12.03
N ARG A 154 8.59 1.78 -12.59
CA ARG A 154 8.84 3.19 -12.24
C ARG A 154 7.52 3.92 -12.02
N PRO A 155 7.46 4.95 -11.16
CA PRO A 155 6.24 5.72 -11.02
C PRO A 155 5.87 6.38 -12.34
N VAL A 156 4.59 6.34 -12.68
CA VAL A 156 4.02 6.95 -13.90
C VAL A 156 3.50 8.35 -13.59
N SER A 157 3.08 8.57 -12.35
CA SER A 157 2.49 9.83 -11.89
C SER A 157 3.53 10.78 -11.30
N TRP A 158 4.80 10.38 -11.27
CA TRP A 158 5.91 11.19 -10.78
C TRP A 158 6.50 12.05 -11.90
N ILE A 159 6.39 13.36 -11.75
CA ILE A 159 6.94 14.37 -12.64
C ILE A 159 7.83 15.28 -11.79
N PRO A 160 9.17 15.22 -11.95
CA PRO A 160 10.08 16.09 -11.22
C PRO A 160 9.73 17.57 -11.40
N GLY A 161 9.62 18.31 -10.30
CA GLY A 161 9.24 19.72 -10.27
C GLY A 161 7.74 20.02 -10.36
N ASP A 162 6.88 19.01 -10.51
CA ASP A 162 5.42 19.17 -10.54
C ASP A 162 4.75 18.35 -9.43
N THR A 163 4.82 17.02 -9.51
CA THR A 163 4.22 16.13 -8.49
C THR A 163 5.22 15.66 -7.45
N GLY A 164 6.52 15.82 -7.68
CA GLY A 164 7.59 15.54 -6.72
C GLY A 164 8.76 16.53 -6.84
N PRO A 165 9.71 16.54 -5.88
CA PRO A 165 10.94 17.33 -5.96
C PRO A 165 11.78 17.05 -7.22
#